data_AF-A0A820KVZ3-F1
#
_entry.id   AF-A0A820KVZ3-F1
#
_cell.length_a   1.000
_cell.length_b   1.000
_cell.length_c   1.000
_cell.angle_alpha   90.00
_cell.angle_beta   90.00
_cell.angle_gamma   90.00
#
_symmetry.space_group_name_H-M   'P 1'
#
loop_
_entity.id
_entity.type
_entity.pdbx_description
1 polymer ?
#
loop_
_entity_poly.entity_id
_entity_poly.type
_entity_poly.pdbx_seq_one_letter_code
_entity_poly.pdbx_strand_id
1 'polypeptide(L)'
;QTIYTSILTKDTQTYSRVCGRTQYYYETIEINVENSSIYRFDSNSSIIIYGYIYENKFNPFNPTDNLVTRSNYSCGGYEFQFTAYLHSNITYILVITTFHSNIQGPFSLIIYGSNNITLNRTINHHDECIIGDRCNSYTKGIGLTLDDILRNEIQRNTTINNQSFLIKISIGLTIIIFVGGLINSILSLITFQNLELRKVGCGIYLLSSS
;
A
#
# COMPACT_ATOMS: atom_id res chain seq x y z
N GLN A 1 5.47 2.94 -35.94
CA GLN A 1 6.37 3.30 -34.83
C GLN A 1 5.74 4.46 -34.11
N THR A 2 5.61 4.39 -32.80
CA THR A 2 5.03 5.44 -31.96
C THR A 2 6.07 5.87 -30.93
N ILE A 3 6.21 7.18 -30.71
CA ILE A 3 7.16 7.76 -29.75
C ILE A 3 6.36 8.46 -28.66
N TYR A 4 6.69 8.19 -27.40
CA TYR A 4 6.11 8.85 -26.23
C TYR A 4 7.23 9.47 -25.40
N THR A 5 7.07 10.72 -24.98
CA THR A 5 8.07 11.42 -24.16
C THR A 5 7.40 12.08 -22.96
N SER A 6 7.98 11.89 -21.78
CA SER A 6 7.53 12.53 -20.54
C SER A 6 8.73 12.74 -19.60
N ILE A 7 8.48 13.32 -18.43
CA ILE A 7 9.48 13.65 -17.41
C ILE A 7 9.00 13.16 -16.06
N LEU A 8 9.86 12.40 -15.36
CA LEU A 8 9.66 12.06 -13.96
C LEU A 8 10.18 13.20 -13.08
N THR A 9 9.28 13.88 -12.37
CA THR A 9 9.56 15.01 -11.47
C THR A 9 9.19 14.66 -10.02
N LYS A 10 9.49 15.55 -9.06
CA LYS A 10 9.08 15.36 -7.65
C LYS A 10 7.57 15.27 -7.45
N ASP A 11 6.79 15.88 -8.34
CA ASP A 11 5.32 15.87 -8.27
C ASP A 11 4.71 14.58 -8.83
N THR A 12 5.54 13.73 -9.46
CA THR A 12 5.09 12.41 -9.90
C THR A 12 4.88 11.49 -8.71
N GLN A 13 3.96 10.55 -8.88
CA GLN A 13 3.59 9.62 -7.84
C GLN A 13 4.78 8.73 -7.48
N THR A 14 4.80 8.27 -6.22
CA THR A 14 5.84 7.37 -5.75
C THR A 14 5.25 6.07 -5.26
N TYR A 15 5.96 4.98 -5.49
CA TYR A 15 5.64 3.69 -4.90
C TYR A 15 6.90 2.98 -4.42
N SER A 16 6.73 2.03 -3.51
CA SER A 16 7.80 1.10 -3.14
C SER A 16 7.66 -0.16 -3.99
N ARG A 17 8.77 -0.59 -4.60
CA ARG A 17 8.82 -1.89 -5.27
C ARG A 17 8.73 -3.01 -4.24
N VAL A 18 8.38 -4.22 -4.69
CA VAL A 18 8.38 -5.43 -3.85
C VAL A 18 9.76 -5.54 -3.16
N CYS A 19 9.76 -5.52 -1.82
CA CYS A 19 10.94 -5.54 -0.96
C CYS A 19 11.83 -4.26 -0.95
N GLY A 20 11.38 -3.16 -1.56
CA GLY A 20 12.07 -1.87 -1.52
C GLY A 20 11.91 -1.14 -0.18
N ARG A 21 13.00 -0.57 0.34
CA ARG A 21 12.97 0.44 1.42
C ARG A 21 12.96 1.87 0.91
N THR A 22 12.95 2.03 -0.41
CA THR A 22 13.12 3.31 -1.09
C THR A 22 11.95 3.58 -2.03
N GLN A 23 11.70 4.87 -2.26
CA GLN A 23 10.61 5.32 -3.14
C GLN A 23 11.11 5.48 -4.57
N TYR A 24 10.23 5.12 -5.49
CA TYR A 24 10.46 5.24 -6.92
C TYR A 24 9.38 6.13 -7.51
N TYR A 25 9.79 7.20 -8.18
CA TYR A 25 8.92 7.98 -9.02
C TYR A 25 8.40 7.11 -10.16
N TYR A 26 7.12 7.23 -10.46
CA TYR A 26 6.49 6.50 -11.54
C TYR A 26 5.44 7.32 -12.27
N GLU A 27 5.20 6.91 -13.52
CA GLU A 27 4.13 7.41 -14.36
C GLU A 27 3.30 6.23 -14.87
N THR A 28 1.98 6.37 -14.81
CA THR A 28 1.02 5.43 -15.38
C THR A 28 0.54 5.91 -16.74
N ILE A 29 0.58 5.02 -17.71
CA ILE A 29 0.16 5.26 -19.08
C ILE A 29 -0.84 4.16 -19.44
N GLU A 30 -2.06 4.54 -19.72
CA GLU A 30 -3.07 3.64 -20.26
C GLU A 30 -2.77 3.33 -21.74
N ILE A 31 -2.80 2.06 -22.06
CA ILE A 31 -2.55 1.50 -23.38
C ILE A 31 -3.84 0.89 -23.88
N ASN A 32 -4.29 1.37 -25.03
CA ASN A 32 -5.39 0.77 -25.79
C ASN A 32 -4.89 0.38 -27.19
N VAL A 33 -5.18 -0.85 -27.60
CA VAL A 33 -4.83 -1.40 -28.91
C VAL A 33 -6.09 -1.72 -29.70
N GLU A 34 -6.13 -1.33 -30.96
CA GLU A 34 -7.27 -1.62 -31.85
C GLU A 34 -7.28 -3.09 -32.25
N ASN A 35 -6.11 -3.65 -32.57
CA ASN A 35 -5.93 -5.00 -33.09
C ASN A 35 -4.97 -5.79 -32.20
N SER A 36 -5.35 -7.03 -31.88
CA SER A 36 -4.52 -7.94 -31.09
C SER A 36 -3.20 -8.22 -31.81
N SER A 37 -2.07 -7.81 -31.25
CA SER A 37 -0.75 -8.00 -31.87
C SER A 37 0.41 -7.91 -30.88
N ILE A 38 1.60 -8.20 -31.37
CA ILE A 38 2.84 -8.11 -30.59
C ILE A 38 3.41 -6.70 -30.69
N TYR A 39 3.67 -6.10 -29.53
CA TYR A 39 4.31 -4.80 -29.41
C TYR A 39 5.65 -4.94 -28.71
N ARG A 40 6.68 -4.28 -29.25
CA ARG A 40 8.01 -4.17 -28.67
C ARG A 40 8.19 -2.76 -28.11
N PHE A 41 8.51 -2.68 -26.83
CA PHE A 41 8.78 -1.45 -26.12
C PHE A 41 10.29 -1.31 -25.97
N ASP A 42 10.78 -0.12 -26.29
CA ASP A 42 12.18 0.26 -26.27
C ASP A 42 12.31 1.66 -25.67
N SER A 43 13.53 2.07 -25.32
CA SER A 43 13.78 3.40 -24.78
C SER A 43 15.07 4.01 -25.30
N ASN A 44 14.99 5.31 -25.58
CA ASN A 44 16.15 6.14 -25.84
C ASN A 44 16.20 7.28 -24.80
N SER A 45 16.38 6.89 -23.54
CA SER A 45 16.38 7.81 -22.40
C SER A 45 17.79 8.01 -21.84
N SER A 46 18.06 9.20 -21.32
CA SER A 46 19.31 9.48 -20.60
C SER A 46 19.35 8.85 -19.21
N ILE A 47 18.18 8.65 -18.60
CA ILE A 47 18.04 7.95 -17.32
C ILE A 47 17.74 6.47 -17.56
N ILE A 48 18.26 5.61 -16.68
CA ILE A 48 17.96 4.17 -16.72
C ILE A 48 16.53 3.98 -16.21
N ILE A 49 15.61 3.70 -17.13
CA ILE A 49 14.21 3.42 -16.82
C ILE A 49 13.94 1.92 -16.67
N TYR A 50 12.84 1.61 -16.00
CA TYR A 50 12.32 0.26 -15.76
C TYR A 50 10.81 0.28 -15.93
N GLY A 51 10.24 -0.78 -16.50
CA GLY A 51 8.85 -0.79 -16.95
C GLY A 51 8.11 -2.05 -16.55
N TYR A 52 6.80 -1.90 -16.38
CA TYR A 52 5.86 -2.99 -16.11
C TYR A 52 4.59 -2.78 -16.92
N ILE A 53 4.01 -3.86 -17.44
CA ILE A 53 2.66 -3.86 -18.02
C ILE A 53 1.75 -4.60 -17.05
N TYR A 54 0.63 -3.97 -16.75
CA TYR A 54 -0.48 -4.54 -15.99
C TYR A 54 -1.72 -4.66 -16.86
N GLU A 55 -2.53 -5.66 -16.59
CA GLU A 55 -3.85 -5.81 -17.18
C GLU A 55 -4.88 -5.04 -16.37
N ASN A 56 -5.76 -4.28 -17.02
CA ASN A 56 -6.87 -3.51 -16.45
C ASN A 56 -6.48 -2.37 -15.50
N LYS A 57 -5.75 -2.65 -14.41
CA LYS A 57 -5.39 -1.66 -13.38
C LYS A 57 -4.05 -1.97 -12.73
N PHE A 58 -3.34 -0.91 -12.36
CA PHE A 58 -2.15 -0.97 -11.51
C PHE A 58 -2.49 -0.57 -10.07
N ASN A 59 -2.01 -1.35 -9.10
CA ASN A 59 -2.11 -1.03 -7.68
C ASN A 59 -0.70 -0.83 -7.08
N PRO A 60 -0.30 0.40 -6.69
CA PRO A 60 1.03 0.63 -6.12
C PRO A 60 1.24 -0.02 -4.75
N PHE A 61 0.16 -0.37 -4.03
CA PHE A 61 0.22 -1.09 -2.75
C PHE A 61 0.37 -2.60 -2.93
N ASN A 62 0.02 -3.13 -4.11
CA ASN A 62 0.22 -4.52 -4.46
C ASN A 62 0.72 -4.66 -5.92
N PRO A 63 2.00 -4.34 -6.19
CA PRO A 63 2.55 -4.29 -7.56
C PRO A 63 2.66 -5.66 -8.25
N THR A 64 2.26 -6.75 -7.62
CA THR A 64 2.19 -8.08 -8.26
C THR A 64 0.82 -8.38 -8.84
N ASP A 65 -0.21 -7.63 -8.43
CA ASP A 65 -1.57 -7.82 -8.91
C ASP A 65 -1.69 -7.39 -10.38
N ASN A 66 -2.33 -8.22 -11.21
CA ASN A 66 -2.51 -8.03 -12.66
C ASN A 66 -1.22 -7.82 -13.46
N LEU A 67 -0.05 -8.19 -12.95
CA LEU A 67 1.21 -8.04 -13.67
C LEU A 67 1.26 -8.99 -14.87
N VAL A 68 1.42 -8.43 -16.07
CA VAL A 68 1.56 -9.19 -17.32
C VAL A 68 3.03 -9.47 -17.63
N THR A 69 3.84 -8.40 -17.65
CA THR A 69 5.26 -8.50 -17.95
C THR A 69 6.04 -7.30 -17.41
N ARG A 70 7.36 -7.39 -17.45
CA ARG A 70 8.30 -6.39 -16.96
C ARG A 70 9.49 -6.27 -17.90
N SER A 71 10.18 -5.13 -17.86
CA SER A 71 11.40 -4.95 -18.64
C SER A 71 12.48 -5.96 -18.26
N ASN A 72 13.14 -6.50 -19.29
CA ASN A 72 14.25 -7.42 -19.10
C ASN A 72 15.39 -6.72 -18.35
N TYR A 73 16.10 -7.49 -17.55
CA TYR A 73 17.27 -7.04 -16.81
C TYR A 73 18.38 -8.07 -16.96
N SER A 74 19.57 -7.61 -17.34
CA SER A 74 20.78 -8.43 -17.36
C SER A 74 21.87 -7.76 -16.51
N CYS A 75 22.69 -8.56 -15.83
CA CYS A 75 23.81 -8.04 -15.07
C CYS A 75 24.83 -7.37 -16.01
N GLY A 76 24.97 -6.04 -15.92
CA GLY A 76 25.93 -5.25 -16.71
C GLY A 76 25.37 -4.63 -17.99
N GLY A 77 24.12 -4.95 -18.36
CA GLY A 77 23.42 -4.36 -19.50
C GLY A 77 22.00 -3.94 -19.11
N TYR A 78 21.77 -2.63 -19.01
CA TYR A 78 20.47 -2.05 -18.71
C TYR A 78 19.79 -1.62 -20.01
N GLU A 79 19.08 -2.54 -20.63
CA GLU A 79 18.25 -2.23 -21.79
C GLU A 79 16.79 -2.27 -21.37
N PHE A 80 16.14 -1.11 -21.41
CA PHE A 80 14.69 -1.07 -21.29
C PHE A 80 14.11 -1.69 -22.55
N GLN A 81 13.86 -2.99 -22.49
CA GLN A 81 13.26 -3.71 -23.59
C GLN A 81 12.36 -4.82 -23.06
N PHE A 82 11.17 -4.90 -23.63
CA PHE A 82 10.30 -6.06 -23.50
C PHE A 82 9.32 -6.12 -24.66
N THR A 83 8.79 -7.32 -24.88
CA THR A 83 7.82 -7.62 -25.92
C THR A 83 6.60 -8.22 -25.26
N ALA A 84 5.43 -7.71 -25.62
CA ALA A 84 4.15 -8.16 -25.08
C ALA A 84 3.16 -8.39 -26.21
N TYR A 85 2.40 -9.48 -26.11
CA TYR A 85 1.20 -9.67 -26.92
C TYR A 85 0.05 -8.95 -26.24
N LEU A 86 -0.52 -7.93 -26.88
CA LEU A 86 -1.62 -7.15 -26.34
C LEU A 86 -2.89 -7.49 -27.11
N HIS A 87 -3.94 -7.85 -26.38
CA HIS A 87 -5.26 -8.13 -26.95
C HIS A 87 -6.09 -6.86 -27.15
N SER A 88 -6.81 -6.80 -28.27
CA SER A 88 -7.88 -5.81 -28.50
C SER A 88 -8.99 -5.96 -27.46
N ASN A 89 -9.60 -4.85 -27.05
CA ASN A 89 -10.63 -4.75 -25.99
C ASN A 89 -10.16 -5.02 -24.55
N ILE A 90 -8.86 -5.09 -24.31
CA ILE A 90 -8.30 -5.09 -22.95
C ILE A 90 -7.52 -3.79 -22.77
N THR A 91 -7.81 -3.09 -21.67
CA THR A 91 -7.05 -1.91 -21.27
C THR A 91 -5.82 -2.36 -20.50
N TYR A 92 -4.64 -1.94 -20.92
CA TYR A 92 -3.39 -2.24 -20.21
C TYR A 92 -2.84 -0.97 -19.57
N ILE A 93 -2.18 -1.11 -18.42
CA ILE A 93 -1.50 -0.01 -17.75
C ILE A 93 -0.01 -0.24 -17.81
N LEU A 94 0.70 0.63 -18.51
CA LEU A 94 2.15 0.69 -18.51
C LEU A 94 2.62 1.61 -17.37
N VAL A 95 3.39 1.04 -16.46
CA VAL A 95 4.05 1.78 -15.38
C VAL A 95 5.51 1.96 -15.74
N ILE A 96 5.91 3.22 -15.91
CA ILE A 96 7.30 3.61 -16.12
C ILE A 96 7.87 4.17 -14.83
N THR A 97 9.09 3.77 -14.51
CA THR A 97 9.80 4.19 -13.30
C THR A 97 11.30 4.13 -13.55
N THR A 98 12.13 4.55 -12.61
CA THR A 98 13.60 4.56 -12.73
C THR A 98 14.23 3.30 -12.14
N PHE A 99 15.31 2.77 -12.70
CA PHE A 99 15.97 1.59 -12.14
C PHE A 99 16.51 1.85 -10.72
N HIS A 100 17.13 3.02 -10.51
CA HIS A 100 17.56 3.49 -9.20
C HIS A 100 16.47 4.35 -8.54
N SER A 101 16.34 4.26 -7.22
CA SER A 101 15.37 5.04 -6.44
C SER A 101 15.69 6.53 -6.43
N ASN A 102 14.66 7.36 -6.24
CA ASN A 102 14.74 8.82 -6.13
C ASN A 102 15.35 9.56 -7.35
N ILE A 103 15.51 8.89 -8.49
CA ILE A 103 15.98 9.51 -9.73
C ILE A 103 14.82 10.22 -10.44
N GLN A 104 15.13 11.36 -11.03
CA GLN A 104 14.23 12.18 -11.82
C GLN A 104 14.88 12.44 -13.18
N GLY A 105 14.07 12.75 -14.18
CA GLY A 105 14.56 13.13 -15.49
C GLY A 105 13.61 12.81 -16.62
N PRO A 106 13.95 13.30 -17.83
CA PRO A 106 13.19 12.99 -19.03
C PRO A 106 13.40 11.54 -19.46
N PHE A 107 12.35 10.94 -20.01
CA PHE A 107 12.42 9.65 -20.65
C PHE A 107 11.68 9.67 -21.99
N SER A 108 12.11 8.81 -22.90
CA SER A 108 11.44 8.54 -24.16
C SER A 108 11.20 7.04 -24.32
N LEU A 109 10.01 6.70 -24.80
CA LEU A 109 9.62 5.34 -25.16
C LEU A 109 9.47 5.28 -26.67
N ILE A 110 9.98 4.22 -27.26
CA ILE A 110 9.82 3.91 -28.66
C ILE A 110 9.09 2.58 -28.76
N ILE A 111 7.93 2.60 -29.40
CA ILE A 111 7.05 1.45 -29.48
C ILE A 111 6.95 1.01 -30.93
N TYR A 112 7.25 -0.26 -31.14
CA TYR A 112 7.19 -0.93 -32.43
C TYR A 112 6.04 -1.94 -32.42
N GLY A 113 5.19 -1.88 -33.44
CA GLY A 113 4.06 -2.78 -33.62
C GLY A 113 3.51 -2.64 -35.04
N SER A 114 2.73 -3.61 -35.47
CA SER A 114 2.09 -3.62 -36.80
C SER A 114 0.91 -2.66 -36.90
N ASN A 115 0.28 -2.31 -35.77
CA ASN A 115 -0.91 -1.48 -35.68
C ASN A 115 -0.65 -0.24 -34.80
N ASN A 116 -1.51 0.77 -34.95
CA ASN A 116 -1.49 1.93 -34.10
C ASN A 116 -1.81 1.54 -32.65
N ILE A 117 -1.21 2.28 -31.71
CA ILE A 117 -1.36 2.12 -30.27
C ILE A 117 -1.68 3.48 -29.68
N THR A 118 -2.70 3.55 -28.84
CA THR A 118 -3.09 4.78 -28.14
C THR A 118 -2.50 4.77 -26.75
N LEU A 119 -1.85 5.87 -26.36
CA LEU A 119 -1.18 6.03 -25.08
C LEU A 119 -1.75 7.26 -24.39
N ASN A 120 -2.43 7.05 -23.28
CA ASN A 120 -3.02 8.13 -22.49
C ASN A 120 -2.35 8.18 -21.12
N ARG A 121 -1.71 9.31 -20.79
CA ARG A 121 -1.17 9.49 -19.44
C ARG A 121 -2.33 9.54 -18.45
N THR A 122 -2.27 8.71 -17.42
CA THR A 122 -3.26 8.70 -16.33
C THR A 122 -2.59 9.12 -15.03
N ILE A 123 -3.25 10.01 -14.29
CA ILE A 123 -2.87 10.36 -12.92
C ILE A 123 -3.92 9.72 -12.03
N ASN A 124 -3.57 8.59 -11.41
CA ASN A 124 -4.48 7.95 -10.46
C ASN A 124 -4.43 8.75 -9.16
N HIS A 125 -5.40 9.61 -8.89
CA HIS A 125 -5.54 10.17 -7.54
C HIS A 125 -5.85 9.01 -6.58
N HIS A 126 -4.81 8.46 -5.95
CA HIS A 126 -5.01 7.63 -4.79
C HIS A 126 -5.52 8.56 -3.71
N ASP A 127 -6.76 8.31 -3.28
CA ASP A 127 -7.40 9.06 -2.19
C ASP A 127 -6.40 9.28 -1.07
N GLU A 128 -6.30 10.53 -0.62
CA GLU A 128 -5.34 11.00 0.37
C GLU A 128 -5.26 10.01 1.54
N CYS A 129 -4.11 9.33 1.65
CA CYS A 129 -3.91 8.36 2.71
C CYS A 129 -3.81 9.10 4.05
N ILE A 130 -4.83 8.99 4.89
CA ILE A 130 -4.82 9.59 6.23
C ILE A 130 -3.98 8.70 7.14
N ILE A 131 -3.25 9.29 8.08
CA ILE A 131 -2.53 8.56 9.15
C ILE A 131 -3.54 7.63 9.86
N GLY A 132 -3.54 6.34 9.50
CA GLY A 132 -4.73 5.51 9.75
C GLY A 132 -4.99 4.43 8.70
N ASP A 133 -4.78 4.76 7.43
CA ASP A 133 -5.11 3.88 6.33
C ASP A 133 -3.96 2.91 5.98
N ARG A 134 -4.29 1.82 5.28
CA ARG A 134 -3.37 0.74 4.84
C ARG A 134 -2.21 1.19 3.94
N CYS A 135 -2.09 2.48 3.66
CA CYS A 135 -1.13 3.03 2.71
C CYS A 135 0.14 3.58 3.37
N ASN A 136 0.32 3.40 4.68
CA ASN A 136 1.66 3.31 5.25
C ASN A 136 2.30 1.98 4.84
N SER A 137 2.97 2.03 3.69
CA SER A 137 4.17 1.23 3.47
C SER A 137 5.01 1.27 4.75
N TYR A 138 5.50 0.13 5.22
CA TYR A 138 6.18 -0.05 6.52
C TYR A 138 5.24 -0.27 7.71
N THR A 139 4.50 -1.38 7.70
CA THR A 139 4.85 -2.59 8.47
C THR A 139 3.70 -3.59 8.33
N LYS A 140 3.85 -4.62 7.48
CA LYS A 140 3.29 -5.94 7.82
C LYS A 140 4.17 -6.52 8.95
N GLY A 141 4.19 -5.83 10.09
CA GLY A 141 4.39 -6.54 11.33
C GLY A 141 3.18 -7.45 11.48
N ILE A 142 3.40 -8.68 11.91
CA ILE A 142 2.30 -9.38 12.59
C ILE A 142 2.08 -8.53 13.83
N GLY A 143 1.16 -7.58 13.73
CA GLY A 143 0.74 -6.81 14.87
C GLY A 143 0.06 -7.79 15.81
N LEU A 144 0.80 -8.25 16.82
CA LEU A 144 0.29 -9.14 17.86
C LEU A 144 -0.57 -8.36 18.86
N THR A 145 -0.68 -7.05 18.70
CA THR A 145 -1.58 -6.22 19.47
C THR A 145 -3.00 -6.38 18.93
N LEU A 146 -3.97 -6.36 19.84
CA LEU A 146 -5.39 -6.38 19.49
C LEU A 146 -5.74 -5.20 18.56
N ASP A 147 -5.11 -4.05 18.76
CA ASP A 147 -5.32 -2.86 17.93
C ASP A 147 -4.92 -3.08 16.48
N ASP A 148 -3.79 -3.74 16.21
CA ASP A 148 -3.37 -4.04 14.84
C ASP A 148 -4.29 -5.05 14.13
N ILE A 149 -4.80 -6.04 14.87
CA ILE A 149 -5.74 -7.04 14.35
C ILE A 149 -7.08 -6.40 14.03
N LEU A 150 -7.61 -5.55 14.93
CA LEU A 150 -8.92 -4.95 14.78
C LEU A 150 -8.92 -3.74 13.82
N ARG A 151 -7.82 -3.00 13.73
CA ARG A 151 -7.70 -1.78 12.91
C ARG A 151 -8.08 -1.98 11.45
N ASN A 152 -7.78 -3.17 10.91
CA ASN A 152 -8.08 -3.51 9.51
C ASN A 152 -9.51 -3.97 9.27
N GLU A 153 -10.24 -4.30 10.34
CA GLU A 153 -11.62 -4.79 10.28
C GLU A 153 -12.65 -3.69 10.55
N ILE A 154 -12.21 -2.52 11.05
CA ILE A 154 -13.09 -1.38 11.38
C ILE A 154 -13.52 -0.68 10.10
N GLN A 155 -14.82 -0.73 9.82
CA GLN A 155 -15.41 -0.06 8.66
C GLN A 155 -15.78 1.37 9.02
N ARG A 156 -15.15 2.33 8.35
CA ARG A 156 -15.45 3.75 8.56
C ARG A 156 -16.90 4.07 8.16
N ASN A 157 -17.51 5.01 8.88
CA ASN A 157 -18.83 5.58 8.58
C ASN A 157 -20.00 4.58 8.66
N THR A 158 -19.81 3.48 9.41
CA THR A 158 -20.87 2.52 9.72
C THR A 158 -21.16 2.54 11.22
N THR A 159 -22.42 2.33 11.59
CA THR A 159 -22.84 2.24 13.00
C THR A 159 -22.25 0.99 13.65
N ILE A 160 -22.08 0.99 14.98
CA ILE A 160 -21.52 -0.15 15.75
C ILE A 160 -22.27 -1.46 15.46
N ASN A 161 -23.58 -1.39 15.22
CA ASN A 161 -24.41 -2.55 14.90
C ASN A 161 -24.09 -3.16 13.52
N ASN A 162 -23.53 -2.38 12.60
CA ASN A 162 -23.15 -2.83 11.26
C ASN A 162 -21.65 -3.17 11.16
N GLN A 163 -20.87 -2.98 12.22
CA GLN A 163 -19.48 -3.40 12.28
C GLN A 163 -19.35 -4.93 12.29
N SER A 164 -18.14 -5.42 11.98
CA SER A 164 -17.81 -6.84 11.96
C SER A 164 -18.02 -7.49 13.34
N PHE A 165 -18.27 -8.81 13.33
CA PHE A 165 -18.48 -9.60 14.54
C PHE A 165 -17.31 -9.49 15.53
N LEU A 166 -16.08 -9.47 15.02
CA LEU A 166 -14.86 -9.36 15.83
C LEU A 166 -14.82 -8.04 16.62
N ILE A 167 -15.22 -6.92 16.01
CA ILE A 167 -15.25 -5.62 16.67
C ILE A 167 -16.27 -5.59 17.80
N LYS A 168 -17.45 -6.18 17.59
CA LYS A 168 -18.49 -6.26 18.62
C LYS A 168 -18.03 -7.03 19.85
N ILE A 169 -17.35 -8.16 19.65
CA ILE A 169 -16.73 -8.94 20.74
C ILE A 169 -15.69 -8.10 21.46
N SER A 170 -14.80 -7.43 20.72
CA SER A 170 -13.75 -6.61 21.34
C SER A 170 -14.33 -5.48 22.18
N ILE A 171 -15.35 -4.76 21.68
CA ILE A 171 -16.02 -3.70 22.44
C ILE A 171 -16.62 -4.28 23.73
N GLY A 172 -17.26 -5.45 23.65
CA GLY A 172 -17.80 -6.14 24.82
C GLY A 172 -16.72 -6.48 25.86
N LEU A 173 -15.59 -7.05 25.43
CA LEU A 173 -14.47 -7.38 26.31
C LEU A 173 -13.90 -6.13 26.99
N THR A 174 -13.69 -5.05 26.24
CA THR A 174 -13.18 -3.79 26.78
C THR A 174 -14.12 -3.21 27.84
N ILE A 175 -15.44 -3.26 27.61
CA ILE A 175 -16.44 -2.81 28.59
C ILE A 175 -16.36 -3.65 29.86
N ILE A 176 -16.25 -4.98 29.74
CA ILE A 176 -16.17 -5.88 30.92
C ILE A 176 -14.92 -5.58 31.75
N ILE A 177 -13.76 -5.46 31.11
CA ILE A 177 -12.49 -5.17 31.80
C ILE A 177 -12.56 -3.80 32.50
N PHE A 178 -13.09 -2.79 31.81
CA PHE A 178 -13.22 -1.44 32.36
C PHE A 178 -14.16 -1.38 33.57
N VAL A 179 -15.34 -2.00 33.46
CA VAL A 179 -16.30 -2.07 34.56
C VAL A 179 -15.73 -2.85 35.75
N GLY A 180 -15.08 -3.98 35.51
CA GLY A 180 -14.39 -4.75 36.55
C GLY A 180 -13.33 -3.93 37.28
N GLY A 181 -12.52 -3.17 36.52
CA GLY A 181 -11.52 -2.25 37.09
C GLY A 181 -12.13 -1.13 37.94
N LEU A 182 -13.24 -0.54 37.49
CA LEU A 182 -13.96 0.49 38.26
C LEU A 182 -14.50 -0.06 39.58
N ILE A 183 -15.12 -1.25 39.56
CA ILE A 183 -15.65 -1.89 40.76
C ILE A 183 -14.50 -2.16 41.75
N ASN A 184 -13.38 -2.73 41.26
CA ASN A 184 -12.23 -3.02 42.09
C ASN A 184 -11.62 -1.74 42.71
N SER A 185 -11.54 -0.66 41.93
CA SER A 185 -11.07 0.65 42.40
C SER A 185 -11.95 1.23 43.51
N ILE A 186 -13.29 1.17 43.34
CA ILE A 186 -14.24 1.65 44.36
C ILE A 186 -14.15 0.81 45.64
N LEU A 187 -14.12 -0.53 45.52
CA LEU A 187 -13.99 -1.42 46.68
C LEU A 187 -12.69 -1.20 47.43
N SER A 188 -11.59 -0.99 46.69
CA SER A 188 -10.29 -0.67 47.28
C SER A 188 -10.36 0.65 48.04
N LEU A 189 -10.95 1.69 47.46
CA LEU A 189 -11.11 2.99 48.12
C LEU A 189 -11.90 2.87 49.44
N ILE A 190 -13.00 2.12 49.44
CA ILE A 190 -13.80 1.88 50.65
C ILE A 190 -12.98 1.13 51.71
N THR A 191 -12.26 0.09 51.29
CA THR A 191 -11.45 -0.74 52.21
C THR A 191 -10.34 0.07 52.88
N PHE A 192 -9.71 1.01 52.16
CA PHE A 192 -8.62 1.84 52.66
C PHE A 192 -9.05 3.06 53.48
N GLN A 193 -10.34 3.34 53.60
CA GLN A 193 -10.85 4.36 54.53
C GLN A 193 -10.71 3.95 56.00
N ASN A 194 -10.58 2.64 56.28
CA ASN A 194 -10.41 2.13 57.64
C ASN A 194 -8.93 2.16 58.07
N LEU A 195 -8.65 2.87 59.18
CA LEU A 195 -7.30 3.13 59.69
C LEU A 195 -6.50 1.86 60.08
N GLU A 196 -7.18 0.83 60.59
CA GLU A 196 -6.53 -0.44 60.98
C GLU A 196 -6.26 -1.32 59.76
N LEU A 197 -7.23 -1.39 58.83
CA LEU A 197 -7.08 -2.14 57.58
C LEU A 197 -6.01 -1.53 56.66
N ARG A 198 -5.78 -0.22 56.72
CA ARG A 198 -4.73 0.45 55.93
C ARG A 198 -3.32 0.03 56.30
N LYS A 199 -3.04 -0.32 57.57
CA LYS A 199 -1.71 -0.75 58.03
C LYS A 199 -1.31 -2.13 57.51
N VAL A 200 -2.26 -3.07 57.43
CA VAL A 200 -2.02 -4.44 56.97
C VAL A 200 -2.31 -4.59 55.46
N GLY A 201 -3.36 -3.94 54.99
CA GLY A 201 -3.87 -4.03 53.62
C GLY A 201 -2.98 -3.36 52.58
N CYS A 202 -2.22 -2.31 52.92
CA CYS A 202 -1.33 -1.67 51.94
C CYS A 202 -0.24 -2.62 51.41
N GLY A 203 0.27 -3.52 52.25
CA GLY A 203 1.29 -4.50 51.83
C GLY A 203 0.72 -5.59 50.91
N ILE A 204 -0.45 -6.13 51.25
CA ILE A 204 -1.13 -7.17 50.44
C ILE A 204 -1.63 -6.59 49.12
N TYR A 205 -2.18 -5.37 49.13
CA TYR A 205 -2.67 -4.71 47.92
C TYR A 205 -1.53 -4.39 46.93
N LEU A 206 -0.36 -3.95 47.43
CA LEU A 206 0.84 -3.78 46.60
C LEU A 206 1.34 -5.10 46.00
N LEU A 207 1.22 -6.22 46.73
CA LEU A 207 1.57 -7.56 46.25
C LEU A 207 0.58 -8.11 45.21
N SER A 208 -0.71 -7.77 45.31
CA SER A 208 -1.75 -8.24 44.38
C SER A 208 -1.96 -7.33 43.17
N SER A 209 -1.49 -6.09 43.23
CA SER A 209 -1.66 -5.07 42.18
C SER A 209 -0.47 -4.96 41.22
N SER A 210 0.60 -5.73 41.43
CA SER A 210 1.74 -5.90 40.49
C SER A 210 1.49 -7.04 39.53
#